data_AF-A0A4R2FAZ2-F1
#
_entry.id   AF-A0A4R2FAZ2-F1
#
_cell.length_a   1.000
_cell.length_b   1.000
_cell.length_c   1.000
_cell.angle_alpha   90.00
_cell.angle_beta   90.00
_cell.angle_gamma   90.00
#
_symmetry.space_group_name_H-M   'P 1'
#
loop_
_entity.id
_entity.type
_entity.pdbx_description
1 polymer ?
#
loop_
_entity_poly.entity_id
_entity_poly.type
_entity_poly.pdbx_seq_one_letter_code
_entity_poly.pdbx_strand_id
1 'polypeptide(L)'
;MGADNVESFKERRTSLRVDLEAEEVRIGWQDNDEKLCTDSAICVDLSRKGLLFEYRQPFKVGALIEVTFNSGGDAQNTVKGQVCRCTKSETCYRIALQLL
;
A
#
# COMPACT_ATOMS: atom_id res chain seq x y z
N MET A 1 46.32 14.11 -23.30
CA MET A 1 45.05 13.67 -23.92
C MET A 1 44.75 12.30 -23.35
N GLY A 2 43.72 12.02 -22.57
CA GLY A 2 42.46 12.68 -22.26
C GLY A 2 41.57 11.51 -21.85
N ALA A 3 41.51 11.23 -20.55
CA ALA A 3 40.62 10.21 -20.00
C ALA A 3 39.20 10.79 -19.89
N ASP A 4 38.25 9.88 -19.66
CA ASP A 4 36.88 10.14 -19.19
C ASP A 4 35.86 10.52 -20.27
N ASN A 5 34.87 9.65 -20.50
CA ASN A 5 33.53 9.81 -19.89
C ASN A 5 32.53 8.81 -20.53
N VAL A 6 32.29 7.67 -19.88
CA VAL A 6 31.11 6.83 -20.14
C VAL A 6 30.28 6.81 -18.85
N GLU A 7 29.76 7.97 -18.47
CA GLU A 7 28.78 8.08 -17.39
C GLU A 7 27.67 9.03 -17.81
N SER A 8 26.59 8.51 -18.41
CA SER A 8 25.26 9.08 -18.16
C SER A 8 24.13 8.17 -18.66
N PHE A 9 24.11 6.89 -18.26
CA PHE A 9 22.87 6.10 -18.23
C PHE A 9 22.35 5.99 -16.79
N LYS A 10 22.21 7.14 -16.11
CA LYS A 10 21.33 7.27 -14.95
C LYS A 10 20.04 7.94 -15.43
N GLU A 11 19.23 7.15 -16.12
CA GLU A 11 17.84 7.48 -16.37
C GLU A 11 17.17 7.72 -15.02
N ARG A 12 16.80 8.98 -14.83
CA ARG A 12 16.32 9.56 -13.59
C ARG A 12 14.98 8.89 -13.27
N ARG A 13 14.99 7.95 -12.33
CA ARG A 13 13.79 7.58 -11.56
C ARG A 13 13.39 8.77 -10.69
N THR A 14 12.89 9.84 -11.30
CA THR A 14 12.05 10.84 -10.63
C THR A 14 10.66 10.24 -10.47
N SER A 15 10.56 9.16 -9.70
CA SER A 15 9.28 8.82 -9.10
C SER A 15 9.11 9.79 -7.96
N LEU A 16 8.05 10.59 -8.03
CA LEU A 16 7.48 11.28 -6.89
C LEU A 16 7.18 10.20 -5.83
N ARG A 17 8.16 9.88 -5.00
CA ARG A 17 7.90 9.24 -3.71
C ARG A 17 7.36 10.40 -2.90
N VAL A 18 6.04 10.56 -2.92
CA VAL A 18 5.39 11.24 -1.80
C VAL A 18 5.98 10.58 -0.58
N ASP A 19 6.64 11.36 0.27
CA ASP A 19 7.21 10.95 1.54
C ASP A 19 6.08 10.39 2.43
N LEU A 20 5.55 9.21 2.08
CA LEU A 20 4.67 8.39 2.90
C LEU A 20 5.57 7.69 3.90
N GLU A 21 6.10 8.46 4.85
CA GLU A 21 6.50 7.89 6.13
C GLU A 21 5.24 7.25 6.74
N ALA A 22 5.11 5.92 6.64
CA ALA A 22 4.16 5.08 7.37
C ALA A 22 2.83 5.78 7.76
N GLU A 23 1.97 6.07 6.79
CA GLU A 23 0.72 6.81 7.04
C GLU A 23 -0.37 5.89 7.63
N GLU A 24 -1.08 6.33 8.67
CA GLU A 24 -2.27 5.62 9.14
C GLU A 24 -3.40 5.77 8.13
N VAL A 25 -3.89 4.63 7.63
CA VAL A 25 -4.97 4.54 6.66
C VAL A 25 -6.14 3.76 7.25
N ARG A 26 -7.36 4.08 6.81
CA ARG A 26 -8.53 3.27 7.16
C ARG A 26 -8.69 2.16 6.13
N ILE A 27 -8.71 0.92 6.58
CA ILE A 27 -9.05 -0.24 5.75
C ILE A 27 -10.50 -0.64 5.95
N GLY A 28 -11.15 -1.10 4.90
CA GLY A 28 -12.51 -1.63 4.89
C GLY A 28 -12.58 -2.94 4.11
N TRP A 29 -13.32 -3.91 4.62
CA TRP A 29 -13.49 -5.21 3.96
C TRP A 29 -14.81 -5.86 4.37
N GLN A 30 -15.21 -6.87 3.62
CA GLN A 30 -16.35 -7.71 3.98
C GLN A 30 -15.83 -8.98 4.66
N ASP A 31 -16.28 -9.26 5.88
CA ASP A 31 -15.92 -10.50 6.59
C ASP A 31 -16.71 -11.72 6.04
N ASN A 32 -16.44 -12.92 6.55
CA ASN A 32 -17.07 -14.17 6.11
C ASN A 32 -18.60 -14.20 6.34
N ASP A 33 -19.12 -13.33 7.22
CA ASP A 33 -20.56 -13.13 7.47
C ASP A 33 -21.17 -12.02 6.60
N GLU A 34 -20.48 -11.61 5.53
CA GLU A 34 -20.87 -10.52 4.63
C GLU A 34 -21.03 -9.15 5.30
N LYS A 35 -20.57 -9.02 6.55
CA LYS A 35 -20.56 -7.76 7.30
C LYS A 35 -19.43 -6.85 6.83
N LEU A 36 -19.77 -5.58 6.63
CA LEU A 36 -18.80 -4.52 6.38
C LEU A 36 -18.03 -4.22 7.67
N CYS A 37 -16.72 -4.44 7.63
CA CYS A 37 -15.79 -4.15 8.69
C CYS A 37 -14.85 -3.02 8.26
N THR A 38 -14.46 -2.20 9.22
CA THR A 38 -13.45 -1.14 9.01
C THR A 38 -12.50 -1.09 10.20
N ASP A 39 -11.22 -0.82 9.95
CA ASP A 39 -10.20 -0.66 11.01
C ASP A 39 -9.07 0.25 10.52
N SER A 40 -8.16 0.67 11.40
CA SER A 40 -6.94 1.39 11.02
C SER A 40 -5.80 0.43 10.68
N ALA A 41 -4.96 0.80 9.72
CA ALA A 41 -3.75 0.08 9.33
C ALA A 41 -2.64 1.09 8.97
N ILE A 42 -1.41 0.60 8.83
CA ILE A 42 -0.27 1.45 8.47
C ILE A 42 0.11 1.19 7.01
N CYS A 43 -0.01 2.19 6.16
CA CYS A 43 0.45 2.11 4.77
C CYS A 43 1.97 2.21 4.71
N VAL A 44 2.62 1.16 4.22
CA VAL A 44 4.08 1.05 4.16
C VAL A 44 4.63 1.46 2.79
N ASP A 45 3.90 1.15 1.71
CA ASP A 45 4.29 1.52 0.35
C ASP A 45 3.04 1.69 -0.53
N LEU A 46 3.06 2.70 -1.40
CA LEU A 46 2.00 2.95 -2.36
C LEU A 46 2.60 3.13 -3.76
N SER A 47 2.03 2.41 -4.72
CA SER A 47 2.35 2.54 -6.13
C SER A 47 1.07 2.62 -6.96
N ARG A 48 1.21 2.93 -8.26
CA ARG A 48 0.07 3.00 -9.18
C ARG A 48 -0.71 1.69 -9.33
N LYS A 49 -0.10 0.53 -9.05
CA LYS A 49 -0.71 -0.79 -9.26
C LYS A 49 -0.82 -1.62 -7.99
N GLY A 50 -0.29 -1.13 -6.87
CA GLY A 50 -0.22 -1.93 -5.66
C GLY A 50 0.01 -1.07 -4.43
N LEU A 51 -0.45 -1.61 -3.31
CA LEU A 51 -0.40 -0.98 -2.00
C LEU A 51 0.07 -2.03 -1.01
N LEU A 52 1.03 -1.68 -0.16
CA LEU A 52 1.49 -2.52 0.94
C LEU A 52 1.10 -1.85 2.25
N PHE A 53 0.41 -2.58 3.11
CA PHE A 53 0.08 -2.12 4.45
C PHE A 53 0.40 -3.18 5.50
N GLU A 54 0.60 -2.73 6.73
CA GLU A 54 0.76 -3.57 7.90
C GLU A 54 -0.52 -3.55 8.74
N TYR A 55 -0.95 -4.74 9.15
CA TYR A 55 -2.15 -4.91 9.95
C TYR A 55 -2.00 -6.04 10.98
N ARG A 56 -2.77 -5.96 12.06
CA ARG A 56 -2.72 -6.91 13.18
C ARG A 56 -3.22 -8.32 12.84
N GLN A 57 -4.04 -8.47 11.80
CA GLN A 57 -4.62 -9.76 11.41
C GLN A 57 -4.30 -10.11 9.95
N PRO A 58 -4.25 -11.40 9.60
CA PRO A 58 -4.01 -11.81 8.21
C PRO A 58 -5.27 -11.63 7.36
N PHE A 59 -5.07 -11.42 6.06
CA PHE A 59 -6.13 -11.50 5.06
C PHE A 59 -5.91 -12.69 4.13
N LYS A 60 -7.01 -13.28 3.65
CA LYS A 60 -6.97 -14.31 2.61
C LYS A 60 -6.54 -13.69 1.28
N VAL A 61 -5.67 -14.38 0.54
CA VAL A 61 -5.38 -14.01 -0.85
C VAL A 61 -6.68 -14.06 -1.64
N GLY A 62 -6.92 -13.03 -2.45
CA GLY A 62 -8.15 -12.84 -3.20
C GLY A 62 -9.20 -11.97 -2.50
N ALA A 63 -9.04 -11.66 -1.22
CA ALA A 63 -9.96 -10.77 -0.50
C ALA A 63 -9.92 -9.35 -1.08
N LEU A 64 -11.09 -8.71 -1.16
CA LEU A 64 -11.23 -7.31 -1.57
C LEU A 64 -11.14 -6.40 -0.36
N ILE A 65 -10.24 -5.42 -0.43
CA ILE A 65 -9.97 -4.44 0.61
C ILE A 65 -10.10 -3.04 0.00
N GLU A 66 -10.81 -2.18 0.70
CA GLU A 66 -10.85 -0.74 0.46
C GLU A 66 -9.85 -0.07 1.40
N VAL A 67 -9.03 0.84 0.89
CA VAL A 67 -8.06 1.60 1.68
C VAL A 67 -8.35 3.08 1.48
N THR A 68 -8.64 3.79 2.56
CA THR A 68 -8.98 5.21 2.58
C THR A 68 -7.87 6.00 3.25
N PHE A 69 -7.23 6.86 2.47
CA PHE A 69 -6.25 7.84 2.89
C PHE A 69 -6.95 9.12 3.33
N ASN A 70 -6.35 9.87 4.25
CA ASN A 70 -6.86 11.17 4.72
C ASN A 70 -8.34 11.10 5.13
N SER A 71 -8.73 10.01 5.81
CA SER A 71 -10.13 9.76 6.18
C SER A 71 -10.70 10.91 7.01
N GLY A 72 -11.78 11.54 6.53
CA GLY A 72 -12.45 12.66 7.22
C GLY A 72 -11.92 14.06 6.87
N GLY A 73 -11.00 14.18 5.92
CA GLY A 73 -10.54 15.47 5.38
C GLY A 73 -10.96 15.73 3.92
N ASP A 74 -10.71 16.95 3.44
CA ASP A 74 -11.01 17.37 2.06
C ASP A 74 -10.21 16.58 1.00
N ALA A 75 -9.05 16.05 1.38
CA ALA A 75 -8.19 15.22 0.54
C ALA A 75 -8.44 13.71 0.70
N GLN A 76 -9.60 13.32 1.24
CA GLN A 76 -9.95 11.90 1.40
C GLN A 76 -9.91 11.18 0.05
N ASN A 77 -9.21 10.05 0.00
CA ASN A 77 -9.12 9.23 -1.19
C ASN A 77 -9.25 7.75 -0.84
N THR A 78 -10.17 7.05 -1.48
CA THR A 78 -10.39 5.62 -1.28
C THR A 78 -10.01 4.86 -2.53
N VAL A 79 -9.10 3.90 -2.38
CA VAL A 79 -8.71 2.95 -3.43
C VAL A 79 -9.20 1.55 -3.05
N LYS A 80 -9.48 0.73 -4.07
CA LYS A 80 -9.84 -0.67 -3.86
C LYS A 80 -8.73 -1.56 -4.41
N GLY A 81 -8.47 -2.65 -3.72
CA GLY A 81 -7.49 -3.61 -4.16
C GLY A 81 -7.82 -5.02 -3.71
N GLN A 82 -7.23 -5.99 -4.39
CA GLN A 82 -7.32 -7.39 -4.05
C GLN A 82 -6.04 -7.86 -3.38
N VAL A 83 -6.15 -8.60 -2.28
CA VAL A 83 -4.99 -9.17 -1.59
C VAL A 83 -4.29 -10.16 -2.52
N CYS A 84 -3.07 -9.87 -2.92
CA CYS A 84 -2.25 -10.75 -3.74
C CYS A 84 -1.18 -11.48 -2.92
N ARG A 85 -0.82 -10.94 -1.74
CA ARG A 85 0.15 -11.56 -0.82
C ARG A 85 -0.13 -11.15 0.62
N CYS A 86 -0.04 -12.10 1.54
CA CYS A 86 -0.06 -11.87 2.98
C CYS A 86 1.13 -12.58 3.61
N THR A 87 1.94 -11.87 4.39
CA THR A 87 3.15 -12.42 5.02
C THR A 87 3.19 -12.02 6.48
N LYS A 88 3.51 -12.97 7.37
CA LYS A 88 3.65 -12.71 8.80
C LYS A 88 5.00 -12.05 9.09
N SER A 89 4.99 -10.95 9.81
CA SER A 89 6.16 -10.31 10.44
C SER A 89 6.19 -10.63 11.94
N GLU A 90 7.16 -10.09 12.68
CA GLU A 90 7.34 -10.36 14.12
C GLU A 90 6.10 -10.02 14.97
N THR A 91 5.44 -8.89 14.69
CA THR A 91 4.30 -8.39 15.48
C THR A 91 3.04 -8.11 14.65
N CYS A 92 3.13 -8.15 13.33
CA CYS A 92 2.05 -7.78 12.41
C CYS A 92 2.06 -8.66 11.15
N TYR A 93 1.11 -8.43 10.24
CA TYR A 93 1.07 -9.00 8.91
C TYR A 93 1.29 -7.90 7.87
N ARG A 94 2.13 -8.19 6.89
CA ARG A 94 2.32 -7.38 5.69
C ARG A 94 1.38 -7.87 4.60
N ILE A 95 0.47 -7.02 4.19
CA ILE A 95 -0.56 -7.33 3.21
C ILE A 95 -0.31 -6.47 1.97
N ALA A 96 -0.02 -7.14 0.86
CA ALA A 96 0.11 -6.51 -0.44
C ALA A 96 -1.20 -6.65 -1.21
N LEU A 97 -1.67 -5.51 -1.71
CA LEU A 97 -2.82 -5.39 -2.59
C LEU A 97 -2.34 -5.15 -4.01
N GLN A 98 -3.07 -5.73 -4.96
CA GLN A 98 -3.12 -5.27 -6.33
C GLN A 98 -4.30 -4.30 -6.45
N LEU A 99 -4.03 -3.04 -6.80
CA LEU A 99 -5.06 -2.02 -6.97
C LEU A 99 -5.85 -2.26 -8.27
N LEU A 100 -7.15 -1.93 -8.24
CA LEU A 100 -8.10 -2.09 -9.34
C LEU A 100 -8.39 -0.77 -10.05
#